data_AF-A0A841E9V6-F1
#
_entry.id   AF-A0A841E9V6-F1
#
_cell.length_a   1.000
_cell.length_b   1.000
_cell.length_c   1.000
_cell.angle_alpha   90.00
_cell.angle_beta   90.00
_cell.angle_gamma   90.00
#
_symmetry.space_group_name_H-M   'P 1'
#
loop_
_entity.id
_entity.type
_entity.pdbx_description
1 polymer ?
#
loop_
_entity_poly.entity_id
_entity_poly.type
_entity_poly.pdbx_seq_one_letter_code
_entity_poly.pdbx_strand_id
1 'polypeptide(L)'
;MTTSATAPPRGAGESAPSFGTGPRLRRRLAGLGLLLAVLAACAALSIAVGSRSIAPADVWSSLVAPDGDESSTIVHALRLPRTLLGAVVGVALGVAGVLMQSHTRNPIADPSLLGVAYGAACAVVLSIFLLGLTDVSTYVWFAIGGALAASVAVFAVASGGSRGPTPVTLLLAGAAMSAMLSAVTSAVVLLDESSLEVYRFWRIGSLSGRPEGVTAQVLPFVAAGLVLALAGSRGMNALALGDDVAASLGHRVRLVRASGVAAIALLAGGAVAAAGPIGFVGLVAPHAARAVTGPDHRWLVPYAALCGAALVLAADVAGRVVRGSGEVEAGIVLAVLGGPFFVALARRRRLIEL
;
A
#
# COMPACT_ATOMS: atom_id res chain seq x y z
N MET A 1 -63.64 -53.79 4.97
CA MET A 1 -62.64 -53.98 3.90
C MET A 1 -61.77 -52.74 3.84
N THR A 2 -60.52 -52.90 4.26
CA THR A 2 -59.48 -51.87 4.43
C THR A 2 -58.80 -51.57 3.09
N THR A 3 -58.81 -50.31 2.65
CA THR A 3 -57.99 -49.85 1.52
C THR A 3 -56.65 -49.29 2.05
N SER A 4 -55.60 -50.08 1.84
CA SER A 4 -54.20 -49.75 2.10
C SER A 4 -53.69 -48.77 1.04
N ALA A 5 -53.30 -47.56 1.44
CA ALA A 5 -52.55 -46.64 0.60
C ALA A 5 -51.04 -46.88 0.78
N THR A 6 -50.41 -47.41 -0.26
CA THR A 6 -48.96 -47.61 -0.37
C THR A 6 -48.22 -46.29 -0.52
N ALA A 7 -47.25 -46.03 0.37
CA ALA A 7 -46.32 -44.90 0.27
C ALA A 7 -45.33 -45.10 -0.91
N PRO A 8 -44.89 -44.03 -1.60
CA PRO A 8 -43.94 -44.14 -2.68
C PRO A 8 -42.52 -44.47 -2.16
N PRO A 9 -41.67 -45.12 -2.96
CA PRO A 9 -40.32 -45.47 -2.56
C PRO A 9 -39.46 -44.21 -2.40
N ARG A 10 -38.72 -44.11 -1.29
CA ARG A 10 -37.72 -43.07 -1.07
C ARG A 10 -36.62 -43.24 -2.12
N GLY A 11 -36.59 -42.31 -3.07
CA GLY A 11 -35.56 -42.21 -4.09
C GLY A 11 -34.16 -42.19 -3.47
N ALA A 12 -33.28 -42.98 -4.06
CA ALA A 12 -31.91 -43.19 -3.67
C ALA A 12 -31.08 -41.91 -3.71
N GLY A 13 -30.24 -41.74 -2.68
CA GLY A 13 -29.02 -40.94 -2.62
C GLY A 13 -28.88 -39.77 -3.61
N GLU A 14 -29.42 -38.61 -3.25
CA GLU A 14 -28.78 -37.36 -3.65
C GLU A 14 -27.40 -37.32 -2.99
N SER A 15 -26.38 -37.64 -3.77
CA SER A 15 -24.99 -37.40 -3.41
C SER A 15 -24.84 -35.95 -2.99
N ALA A 16 -24.54 -35.72 -1.71
CA ALA A 16 -24.24 -34.40 -1.18
C ALA A 16 -23.21 -33.71 -2.10
N PRO A 17 -23.39 -32.43 -2.46
CA PRO A 17 -22.45 -31.74 -3.33
C PRO A 17 -21.07 -31.79 -2.69
N SER A 18 -20.14 -32.51 -3.32
CA SER A 18 -18.76 -32.54 -2.89
C SER A 18 -18.23 -31.11 -2.97
N PHE A 19 -18.01 -30.47 -1.83
CA PHE A 19 -17.36 -29.16 -1.76
C PHE A 19 -15.88 -29.32 -2.10
N GLY A 20 -15.59 -29.48 -3.39
CA GLY A 20 -14.23 -29.55 -3.91
C GLY A 20 -13.50 -28.24 -3.64
N THR A 21 -12.73 -28.20 -2.56
CA THR A 21 -11.77 -27.13 -2.22
C THR A 21 -10.58 -27.08 -3.17
N GLY A 22 -10.37 -28.14 -3.99
CA GLY A 22 -9.22 -28.32 -4.88
C GLY A 22 -9.06 -27.27 -6.00
N PRO A 23 -10.07 -26.97 -6.84
CA PRO A 23 -9.90 -26.12 -8.02
C PRO A 23 -9.60 -24.65 -7.67
N ARG A 24 -10.25 -24.13 -6.62
CA ARG A 24 -10.10 -22.73 -6.19
C ARG A 24 -8.74 -22.49 -5.52
N LEU A 25 -8.29 -23.43 -4.69
CA LEU A 25 -6.97 -23.35 -4.05
C LEU A 25 -5.85 -23.44 -5.09
N ARG A 26 -5.93 -24.38 -6.05
CA ARG A 26 -4.94 -24.49 -7.14
C ARG A 26 -4.84 -23.21 -7.96
N ARG A 27 -5.97 -22.57 -8.29
CA ARG A 27 -5.97 -21.27 -9.01
C ARG A 27 -5.31 -20.15 -8.19
N ARG A 28 -5.57 -20.09 -6.88
CA ARG A 28 -4.93 -19.11 -5.97
C ARG A 28 -3.43 -19.38 -5.78
N LEU A 29 -3.01 -20.63 -5.74
CA LEU A 29 -1.57 -20.94 -5.67
C LEU A 29 -0.86 -20.63 -6.99
N ALA A 30 -1.47 -20.99 -8.13
CA ALA A 30 -0.93 -20.68 -9.45
C ALA A 30 -0.83 -19.16 -9.69
N GLY A 31 -1.86 -18.40 -9.29
CA GLY A 31 -1.83 -16.94 -9.39
C GLY A 31 -0.77 -16.31 -8.49
N LEU A 32 -0.50 -16.86 -7.30
CA LEU A 32 0.58 -16.40 -6.43
C LEU A 32 1.96 -16.69 -7.05
N GLY A 33 2.15 -17.88 -7.63
CA GLY A 33 3.36 -18.22 -8.37
C GLY A 33 3.59 -17.28 -9.56
N LEU A 34 2.54 -16.96 -10.31
CA LEU A 34 2.61 -15.99 -11.41
C LEU A 34 2.98 -14.60 -10.92
N LEU A 35 2.36 -14.12 -9.82
CA LEU A 35 2.68 -12.80 -9.26
C LEU A 35 4.12 -12.71 -8.74
N LEU A 36 4.65 -13.77 -8.14
CA LEU A 36 6.05 -13.84 -7.73
C LEU A 36 6.98 -13.78 -8.96
N ALA A 37 6.64 -14.48 -10.04
CA ALA A 37 7.40 -14.42 -11.29
C ALA A 37 7.36 -13.01 -11.92
N VAL A 38 6.20 -12.36 -11.93
CA VAL A 38 6.03 -10.97 -12.40
C VAL A 38 6.85 -10.01 -11.55
N LEU A 39 6.80 -10.14 -10.21
CA LEU A 39 7.59 -9.31 -9.32
C LEU A 39 9.10 -9.51 -9.53
N ALA A 40 9.56 -10.75 -9.69
CA ALA A 40 10.95 -11.05 -9.99
C ALA A 40 11.38 -10.44 -11.33
N ALA A 41 10.52 -10.51 -12.35
CA ALA A 41 10.77 -9.86 -13.64
C ALA A 41 10.85 -8.33 -13.51
N CYS A 42 9.93 -7.70 -12.77
CA CYS A 42 9.97 -6.25 -12.50
C CYS A 42 11.23 -5.84 -11.73
N ALA A 43 11.66 -6.65 -10.75
CA ALA A 43 12.89 -6.40 -10.00
C ALA A 43 14.13 -6.53 -10.88
N ALA A 44 14.23 -7.59 -11.69
CA ALA A 44 15.31 -7.76 -12.66
C ALA A 44 15.35 -6.60 -13.66
N LEU A 45 14.19 -6.17 -14.16
CA LEU A 45 14.10 -5.02 -15.07
C LEU A 45 14.50 -3.70 -14.39
N SER A 46 14.14 -3.50 -13.13
CA SER A 46 14.53 -2.32 -12.34
C SER A 46 16.04 -2.24 -12.07
N ILE A 47 16.71 -3.39 -11.98
CA ILE A 47 18.17 -3.49 -11.85
C ILE A 47 18.85 -3.33 -13.21
N ALA A 48 18.29 -3.89 -14.27
CA ALA A 48 18.89 -3.85 -15.61
C ALA A 48 18.68 -2.51 -16.34
N VAL A 49 17.55 -1.84 -16.11
CA VAL A 49 17.14 -0.64 -16.85
C VAL A 49 17.28 0.61 -15.99
N GLY A 50 17.92 1.64 -16.56
CA GLY A 50 18.05 2.95 -15.94
C GLY A 50 18.47 4.01 -16.95
N SER A 51 18.62 5.25 -16.49
CA SER A 51 19.05 6.41 -17.28
C SER A 51 20.39 6.19 -18.00
N ARG A 52 21.34 5.52 -17.33
CA ARG A 52 22.57 5.05 -17.97
C ARG A 52 22.39 3.65 -18.54
N SER A 53 22.60 3.45 -19.83
CA SER A 53 22.58 2.12 -20.44
C SER A 53 23.81 1.31 -20.02
N ILE A 54 23.59 0.18 -19.34
CA ILE A 54 24.63 -0.80 -18.97
C ILE A 54 24.27 -2.09 -19.70
N ALA A 55 25.25 -2.77 -20.30
CA ALA A 55 24.95 -4.02 -21.02
C ALA A 55 24.46 -5.10 -20.02
N PRO A 56 23.52 -5.97 -20.39
CA PRO A 56 22.99 -6.99 -19.48
C PRO A 56 24.06 -7.92 -18.89
N ALA A 57 25.13 -8.20 -19.65
CA ALA A 57 26.27 -8.98 -19.18
C ALA A 57 27.01 -8.27 -18.03
N ASP A 58 27.21 -6.96 -18.14
CA ASP A 58 27.89 -6.14 -17.14
C ASP A 58 27.03 -5.93 -15.88
N VAL A 59 25.70 -5.88 -16.04
CA VAL A 59 24.77 -5.90 -14.89
C VAL A 59 24.89 -7.21 -14.13
N TRP A 60 24.96 -8.34 -14.85
CA TRP A 60 25.10 -9.65 -14.23
C TRP A 60 26.46 -9.84 -13.54
N SER A 61 27.56 -9.44 -14.19
CA SER A 61 28.89 -9.48 -13.58
C SER A 61 28.94 -8.59 -12.34
N SER A 62 28.41 -7.37 -12.41
CA SER A 62 28.31 -6.44 -11.28
C SER A 62 27.56 -7.03 -10.09
N LEU A 63 26.52 -7.85 -10.32
CA LEU A 63 25.74 -8.49 -9.25
C LEU A 63 26.48 -9.65 -8.57
N VAL A 64 27.23 -10.45 -9.35
CA VAL A 64 27.83 -11.70 -8.86
C VAL A 64 29.28 -11.52 -8.42
N ALA A 65 30.03 -10.65 -9.08
CA ALA A 65 31.43 -10.35 -8.81
C ALA A 65 31.66 -8.83 -8.90
N PRO A 66 31.31 -8.07 -7.84
CA PRO A 66 31.50 -6.63 -7.81
C PRO A 66 33.00 -6.31 -7.87
N ASP A 67 33.42 -5.55 -8.89
CA ASP A 67 34.80 -5.18 -9.17
C ASP A 67 35.11 -3.71 -8.80
N GLY A 68 34.11 -2.97 -8.34
CA GLY A 68 34.23 -1.55 -7.99
C GLY A 68 34.21 -0.61 -9.19
N ASP A 69 33.97 -1.11 -10.40
CA ASP A 69 33.79 -0.26 -11.58
C ASP A 69 32.54 0.64 -11.45
N GLU A 70 32.45 1.65 -12.31
CA GLU A 70 31.30 2.54 -12.38
C GLU A 70 29.99 1.75 -12.56
N SER A 71 30.00 0.68 -13.38
CA SER A 71 28.83 -0.19 -13.58
C SER A 71 28.42 -0.90 -12.29
N SER A 72 29.40 -1.45 -11.56
CA SER A 72 29.19 -2.10 -10.26
C SER A 72 28.64 -1.12 -9.22
N THR A 73 29.19 0.09 -9.19
CA THR A 73 28.74 1.17 -8.29
C THR A 73 27.30 1.58 -8.59
N ILE A 74 26.95 1.77 -9.86
CA ILE A 74 25.56 2.12 -10.26
C ILE A 74 24.59 1.01 -9.85
N VAL A 75 24.95 -0.26 -10.07
CA VAL A 75 24.08 -1.40 -9.72
C VAL A 75 23.86 -1.49 -8.21
N HIS A 76 24.92 -1.44 -7.40
CA HIS A 76 24.84 -1.67 -5.95
C HIS A 76 24.44 -0.44 -5.13
N ALA A 77 24.89 0.76 -5.51
CA ALA A 77 24.63 1.97 -4.73
C ALA A 77 23.34 2.69 -5.18
N LEU A 78 22.93 2.55 -6.44
CA LEU A 78 21.78 3.29 -6.98
C LEU A 78 20.59 2.39 -7.30
N ARG A 79 20.79 1.34 -8.10
CA ARG A 79 19.66 0.56 -8.64
C ARG A 79 19.09 -0.42 -7.63
N LEU A 80 19.93 -1.23 -6.99
CA LEU A 80 19.49 -2.26 -6.06
C LEU A 80 18.78 -1.67 -4.83
N PRO A 81 19.29 -0.61 -4.16
CA PRO A 81 18.59 0.02 -3.04
C PRO A 81 17.25 0.63 -3.47
N ARG A 82 17.18 1.24 -4.66
CA ARG A 82 15.95 1.81 -5.23
C ARG A 82 14.91 0.74 -5.56
N THR A 83 15.33 -0.40 -6.12
CA THR A 83 14.45 -1.55 -6.38
C THR A 83 13.92 -2.15 -5.07
N LEU A 84 14.77 -2.32 -4.06
CA LEU A 84 14.36 -2.81 -2.75
C LEU A 84 13.36 -1.86 -2.09
N LEU A 85 13.64 -0.56 -2.11
CA LEU A 85 12.74 0.46 -1.59
C LEU A 85 11.39 0.43 -2.30
N GLY A 86 11.38 0.41 -3.63
CA GLY A 86 10.16 0.36 -4.43
C GLY A 86 9.31 -0.88 -4.14
N ALA A 87 9.95 -2.04 -3.96
CA ALA A 87 9.25 -3.27 -3.57
C ALA A 87 8.61 -3.14 -2.17
N VAL A 88 9.36 -2.65 -1.18
CA VAL A 88 8.87 -2.47 0.20
C VAL A 88 7.72 -1.46 0.26
N VAL A 89 7.88 -0.32 -0.41
CA VAL A 89 6.85 0.73 -0.51
C VAL A 89 5.61 0.21 -1.23
N GLY A 90 5.77 -0.50 -2.32
CA GLY A 90 4.65 -1.10 -3.06
C GLY A 90 3.89 -2.15 -2.25
N VAL A 91 4.60 -3.04 -1.54
CA VAL A 91 4.00 -3.98 -0.59
C VAL A 91 3.16 -3.22 0.45
N ALA A 92 3.77 -2.21 1.07
CA ALA A 92 3.14 -1.46 2.14
C ALA A 92 1.86 -0.74 1.67
N LEU A 93 1.93 -0.01 0.55
CA LEU A 93 0.79 0.72 0.00
C LEU A 93 -0.31 -0.22 -0.51
N GLY A 94 0.06 -1.35 -1.14
CA GLY A 94 -0.91 -2.35 -1.60
C GLY A 94 -1.72 -2.94 -0.45
N VAL A 95 -1.04 -3.32 0.64
CA VAL A 95 -1.71 -3.86 1.84
C VAL A 95 -2.48 -2.77 2.58
N ALA A 96 -1.92 -1.58 2.76
CA ALA A 96 -2.62 -0.44 3.37
C ALA A 96 -3.91 -0.10 2.61
N GLY A 97 -3.89 -0.22 1.27
CA GLY A 97 -5.07 -0.11 0.41
C GLY A 97 -6.16 -1.13 0.74
N VAL A 98 -5.81 -2.42 0.83
CA VAL A 98 -6.77 -3.47 1.23
C VAL A 98 -7.38 -3.16 2.59
N LEU A 99 -6.53 -2.86 3.57
CA LEU A 99 -6.98 -2.57 4.93
C LEU A 99 -7.91 -1.35 4.95
N MET A 100 -7.54 -0.27 4.27
CA MET A 100 -8.31 0.96 4.24
C MET A 100 -9.69 0.73 3.60
N GLN A 101 -9.74 0.09 2.44
CA GLN A 101 -11.00 -0.21 1.74
C GLN A 101 -11.92 -1.10 2.57
N SER A 102 -11.37 -2.08 3.28
CA SER A 102 -12.16 -3.01 4.09
C SER A 102 -12.65 -2.39 5.40
N HIS A 103 -11.84 -1.54 6.05
CA HIS A 103 -12.27 -0.84 7.26
C HIS A 103 -13.33 0.22 6.97
N THR A 104 -13.20 0.89 5.82
CA THR A 104 -14.15 1.90 5.38
C THR A 104 -15.39 1.33 4.68
N ARG A 105 -15.37 0.02 4.33
CA ARG A 105 -16.36 -0.61 3.44
C ARG A 105 -16.55 0.20 2.15
N ASN A 106 -15.45 0.72 1.63
CA ASN A 106 -15.44 1.58 0.48
C ASN A 106 -14.30 1.16 -0.47
N PRO A 107 -14.61 0.59 -1.65
CA PRO A 107 -13.60 0.08 -2.58
C PRO A 107 -12.74 1.18 -3.20
N ILE A 108 -13.10 2.46 -3.04
CA ILE A 108 -12.30 3.60 -3.52
C ILE A 108 -11.51 4.31 -2.41
N ALA A 109 -11.54 3.81 -1.17
CA ALA A 109 -10.80 4.42 -0.09
C ALA A 109 -9.30 4.24 -0.26
N ASP A 110 -8.56 5.32 -0.07
CA ASP A 110 -7.11 5.36 -0.19
C ASP A 110 -6.46 5.63 1.17
N PRO A 111 -5.34 4.98 1.52
CA PRO A 111 -4.67 5.16 2.80
C PRO A 111 -4.17 6.60 3.05
N SER A 112 -3.99 7.42 2.01
CA SER A 112 -3.64 8.86 2.18
C SER A 112 -4.73 9.68 2.89
N LEU A 113 -5.97 9.18 2.93
CA LEU A 113 -7.09 9.86 3.58
C LEU A 113 -6.96 9.99 5.12
N LEU A 114 -6.03 9.26 5.75
CA LEU A 114 -5.78 9.35 7.20
C LEU A 114 -4.84 10.52 7.59
N GLY A 115 -4.56 11.46 6.69
CA GLY A 115 -3.69 12.61 6.97
C GLY A 115 -2.20 12.26 7.10
N VAL A 116 -1.82 11.00 6.89
CA VAL A 116 -0.46 10.45 7.00
C VAL A 116 0.53 11.28 6.18
N ALA A 117 0.20 11.53 4.91
CA ALA A 117 1.06 12.25 3.99
C ALA A 117 1.23 13.72 4.37
N TYR A 118 0.16 14.35 4.86
CA TYR A 118 0.20 15.72 5.33
C TYR A 118 0.97 15.84 6.66
N GLY A 119 0.92 14.82 7.52
CA GLY A 119 1.71 14.74 8.74
C GLY A 119 3.20 14.66 8.46
N ALA A 120 3.60 13.75 7.57
CA ALA A 120 4.99 13.65 7.12
C ALA A 120 5.47 14.95 6.48
N ALA A 121 4.70 15.51 5.53
CA ALA A 121 5.02 16.77 4.87
C ALA A 121 5.24 17.93 5.86
N CYS A 122 4.28 18.12 6.77
CA CYS A 122 4.32 19.17 7.76
C CYS A 122 5.54 19.03 8.67
N ALA A 123 5.84 17.82 9.14
CA ALA A 123 7.00 17.57 10.00
C ALA A 123 8.33 17.79 9.27
N VAL A 124 8.46 17.39 7.99
CA VAL A 124 9.65 17.68 7.18
C VAL A 124 9.85 19.18 7.04
N VAL A 125 8.81 19.90 6.60
CA VAL A 125 8.88 21.35 6.40
C VAL A 125 9.18 22.10 7.69
N LEU A 126 8.57 21.72 8.82
CA LEU A 126 8.87 22.30 10.12
C LEU A 126 10.29 21.98 10.59
N SER A 127 10.81 20.78 10.31
CA SER A 127 12.18 20.41 10.68
C SER A 127 13.22 21.24 9.92
N ILE A 128 12.96 21.58 8.66
CA ILE A 128 13.82 22.46 7.86
C ILE A 128 13.73 23.88 8.42
N PHE A 129 12.51 24.41 8.55
CA PHE A 129 12.28 25.79 8.97
C PHE A 129 12.76 26.11 10.39
N LEU A 130 12.51 25.21 11.35
CA LEU A 130 12.81 25.46 12.77
C LEU A 130 14.22 25.03 13.18
N LEU A 131 14.76 23.97 12.55
CA LEU A 131 16.01 23.34 12.97
C LEU A 131 17.12 23.45 11.92
N GLY A 132 16.82 23.99 10.73
CA GLY A 132 17.78 24.12 9.63
C GLY A 132 18.20 22.79 9.01
N LEU A 133 17.41 21.73 9.19
CA LEU A 133 17.77 20.38 8.76
C LEU A 133 17.48 20.16 7.27
N THR A 134 18.48 20.37 6.42
CA THR A 134 18.37 20.18 4.97
C THR A 134 18.74 18.77 4.50
N ASP A 135 19.44 18.01 5.33
CA ASP A 135 19.90 16.67 4.96
C ASP A 135 18.79 15.61 5.04
N VAL A 136 18.69 14.80 3.98
CA VAL A 136 17.62 13.81 3.80
C VAL A 136 17.66 12.71 4.85
N SER A 137 18.86 12.32 5.29
CA SER A 137 19.00 11.28 6.31
C SER A 137 18.43 11.70 7.67
N THR A 138 18.41 13.02 7.93
CA THR A 138 17.97 13.57 9.21
C THR A 138 16.46 13.86 9.19
N TYR A 139 15.96 14.55 8.15
CA TYR A 139 14.53 14.91 8.12
C TYR A 139 13.61 13.70 7.91
N VAL A 140 14.11 12.55 7.40
CA VAL A 140 13.33 11.31 7.26
C VAL A 140 12.72 10.86 8.58
N TRP A 141 13.42 11.03 9.70
CA TRP A 141 12.90 10.68 11.03
C TRP A 141 11.73 11.57 11.44
N PHE A 142 11.78 12.86 11.08
CA PHE A 142 10.66 13.77 11.26
C PHE A 142 9.48 13.39 10.38
N ALA A 143 9.72 12.94 9.14
CA ALA A 143 8.67 12.45 8.25
C ALA A 143 7.95 11.23 8.86
N ILE A 144 8.70 10.26 9.39
CA ILE A 144 8.15 9.07 10.08
C ILE A 144 7.35 9.51 11.31
N GLY A 145 7.95 10.35 12.17
CA GLY A 145 7.31 10.85 13.38
C GLY A 145 6.02 11.62 13.09
N GLY A 146 6.04 12.51 12.09
CA GLY A 146 4.89 13.29 11.65
C GLY A 146 3.76 12.45 11.06
N ALA A 147 4.10 11.46 10.22
CA ALA A 147 3.13 10.50 9.69
C ALA A 147 2.43 9.71 10.80
N LEU A 148 3.19 9.17 11.75
CA LEU A 148 2.66 8.40 12.87
C LEU A 148 1.85 9.29 13.82
N ALA A 149 2.35 10.47 14.16
CA ALA A 149 1.65 11.42 15.02
C ALA A 149 0.32 11.87 14.42
N ALA A 150 0.29 12.19 13.12
CA ALA A 150 -0.96 12.53 12.42
C ALA A 150 -1.95 11.36 12.42
N SER A 151 -1.47 10.14 12.16
CA SER A 151 -2.31 8.93 12.19
C SER A 151 -2.93 8.68 13.57
N VAL A 152 -2.13 8.82 14.62
CA VAL A 152 -2.57 8.68 16.02
C VAL A 152 -3.57 9.78 16.37
N ALA A 153 -3.30 11.03 15.98
CA ALA A 153 -4.21 12.15 16.22
C ALA A 153 -5.56 11.95 15.54
N VAL A 154 -5.57 11.52 14.27
CA VAL A 154 -6.80 11.17 13.54
C VAL A 154 -7.56 10.05 14.24
N PHE A 155 -6.86 9.00 14.67
CA PHE A 155 -7.48 7.89 15.40
C PHE A 155 -8.07 8.34 16.74
N ALA A 156 -7.34 9.15 17.51
CA ALA A 156 -7.78 9.66 18.80
C ALA A 156 -9.03 10.53 18.65
N VAL A 157 -9.03 11.47 17.70
CA VAL A 157 -10.18 12.33 17.40
C VAL A 157 -11.37 11.50 16.93
N ALA A 158 -11.16 10.54 16.02
CA ALA A 158 -12.22 9.66 15.54
C ALA A 158 -12.76 8.71 16.63
N SER A 159 -11.97 8.40 17.65
CA SER A 159 -12.33 7.51 18.76
C SER A 159 -13.07 8.20 19.91
N GLY A 160 -13.16 9.54 19.92
CA GLY A 160 -13.77 10.30 21.01
C GLY A 160 -15.31 10.16 21.14
N GLY A 161 -15.98 9.53 20.17
CA GLY A 161 -17.43 9.30 20.20
C GLY A 161 -17.85 8.06 20.99
N SER A 162 -19.11 8.02 21.44
CA SER A 162 -19.70 6.89 22.22
C SER A 162 -19.67 5.53 21.50
N ARG A 163 -19.54 5.52 20.17
CA ARG A 163 -19.47 4.31 19.33
C ARG A 163 -18.03 3.95 18.90
N GLY A 164 -17.01 4.67 19.38
CA GLY A 164 -15.62 4.53 18.94
C GLY A 164 -15.41 4.96 17.48
N PRO A 165 -14.26 4.61 16.86
CA PRO A 165 -13.91 5.05 15.52
C PRO A 165 -14.78 4.36 14.46
N THR A 166 -15.67 5.12 13.85
CA THR A 166 -16.44 4.73 12.66
C THR A 166 -15.70 5.13 11.39
N PRO A 167 -16.01 4.51 10.22
CA PRO A 167 -15.47 4.94 8.93
C PRO A 167 -15.67 6.42 8.64
N VAL A 168 -16.87 6.93 8.94
CA VAL A 168 -17.24 8.33 8.69
C VAL A 168 -16.44 9.27 9.59
N THR A 169 -16.34 8.96 10.90
CA THR A 169 -15.56 9.79 11.83
C THR A 169 -14.06 9.77 11.52
N LEU A 170 -13.51 8.63 11.07
CA LEU A 170 -12.12 8.54 10.61
C LEU A 170 -11.88 9.39 9.37
N LEU A 171 -12.80 9.37 8.41
CA LEU A 171 -12.70 10.18 7.20
C LEU A 171 -12.80 11.67 7.49
N LEU A 172 -13.75 12.09 8.33
CA LEU A 172 -13.91 13.50 8.72
C LEU A 172 -12.72 14.01 9.55
N ALA A 173 -12.25 13.22 10.51
CA ALA A 173 -11.07 13.55 11.31
C ALA A 173 -9.81 13.64 10.43
N GLY A 174 -9.65 12.69 9.49
CA GLY A 174 -8.56 12.69 8.52
C GLY A 174 -8.58 13.91 7.60
N ALA A 175 -9.76 14.28 7.09
CA ALA A 175 -9.93 15.47 6.25
C ALA A 175 -9.61 16.76 7.01
N ALA A 176 -10.12 16.91 8.25
CA ALA A 176 -9.84 18.06 9.09
C ALA A 176 -8.34 18.17 9.44
N MET A 177 -7.72 17.06 9.83
CA MET A 177 -6.29 16.98 10.12
C MET A 177 -5.45 17.33 8.89
N SER A 178 -5.82 16.78 7.72
CA SER A 178 -5.14 17.07 6.45
C SER A 178 -5.22 18.56 6.10
N ALA A 179 -6.39 19.18 6.24
CA ALA A 179 -6.57 20.61 5.97
C ALA A 179 -5.71 21.47 6.90
N MET A 180 -5.71 21.15 8.21
CA MET A 180 -4.91 21.86 9.21
C MET A 180 -3.40 21.74 8.93
N LEU A 181 -2.90 20.52 8.71
CA LEU A 181 -1.50 20.26 8.43
C LEU A 181 -1.07 20.86 7.09
N SER A 182 -1.95 20.85 6.08
CA SER A 182 -1.71 21.49 4.80
C SER A 182 -1.63 23.02 4.93
N ALA A 183 -2.45 23.63 5.79
CA ALA A 183 -2.40 25.07 6.05
C ALA A 183 -1.07 25.47 6.71
N VAL A 184 -0.63 24.72 7.73
CA VAL A 184 0.67 24.93 8.38
C VAL A 184 1.82 24.76 7.39
N THR A 185 1.81 23.67 6.62
CA THR A 185 2.84 23.41 5.59
C THR A 185 2.90 24.55 4.58
N SER A 186 1.75 25.02 4.11
CA SER A 186 1.67 26.11 3.13
C SER A 186 2.17 27.43 3.70
N ALA A 187 1.85 27.75 4.96
CA ALA A 187 2.34 28.95 5.62
C ALA A 187 3.88 28.97 5.69
N VAL A 188 4.50 27.86 6.11
CA VAL A 188 5.97 27.77 6.21
C VAL A 188 6.63 27.85 4.83
N VAL A 189 6.11 27.11 3.86
CA VAL A 189 6.64 27.08 2.49
C VAL A 189 6.52 28.44 1.77
N LEU A 190 5.58 29.29 2.18
CA LEU A 190 5.47 30.68 1.69
C LEU A 190 6.48 31.63 2.36
N LEU A 191 6.94 31.29 3.56
CA LEU A 191 7.87 32.11 4.35
C LEU A 191 9.34 31.75 4.11
N ASP A 192 9.63 30.53 3.65
CA ASP A 192 10.98 30.01 3.51
C ASP A 192 11.18 29.26 2.18
N GLU A 193 12.10 29.77 1.36
CA GLU A 193 12.42 29.23 0.04
C GLU A 193 13.10 27.85 0.12
N SER A 194 13.92 27.60 1.15
CA SER A 194 14.61 26.31 1.31
C SER A 194 13.61 25.17 1.60
N SER A 195 12.63 25.43 2.46
CA SER A 195 11.51 24.53 2.75
C SER A 195 10.66 24.28 1.50
N LEU A 196 10.44 25.30 0.67
CA LEU A 196 9.71 25.19 -0.59
C LEU A 196 10.40 24.25 -1.57
N GLU A 197 11.72 24.37 -1.75
CA GLU A 197 12.47 23.50 -2.67
C GLU A 197 12.40 22.04 -2.25
N VAL A 198 12.70 21.73 -0.98
CA VAL A 198 12.63 20.35 -0.47
C VAL A 198 11.21 19.82 -0.56
N TYR A 199 10.21 20.62 -0.19
CA TYR A 199 8.81 20.24 -0.24
C TYR A 199 8.34 19.92 -1.67
N ARG A 200 8.76 20.70 -2.67
CA ARG A 200 8.41 20.48 -4.08
C ARG A 200 8.86 19.10 -4.56
N PHE A 201 10.10 18.71 -4.29
CA PHE A 201 10.61 17.40 -4.69
C PHE A 201 10.00 16.26 -3.86
N TRP A 202 9.85 16.45 -2.54
CA TRP A 202 9.30 15.43 -1.67
C TRP A 202 7.84 15.11 -1.99
N ARG A 203 7.02 16.13 -2.31
CA ARG A 203 5.58 15.97 -2.60
C ARG A 203 5.28 15.18 -3.88
N ILE A 204 6.24 15.03 -4.79
CA ILE A 204 6.04 14.30 -6.05
C ILE A 204 5.93 12.78 -5.82
N GLY A 205 6.56 12.27 -4.75
CA GLY A 205 6.67 10.83 -4.51
C GLY A 205 7.75 10.21 -5.41
N SER A 206 8.92 9.96 -4.83
CA SER A 206 10.14 9.55 -5.53
C SER A 206 10.85 8.42 -4.80
N LEU A 207 11.38 7.46 -5.58
CA LEU A 207 12.29 6.42 -5.11
C LEU A 207 13.76 6.78 -5.36
N SER A 208 14.02 7.88 -6.07
CA SER A 208 15.34 8.41 -6.38
C SER A 208 15.86 9.30 -5.23
N GLY A 209 17.17 9.52 -5.17
CA GLY A 209 17.77 10.47 -4.23
C GLY A 209 17.53 10.17 -2.75
N ARG A 210 17.29 8.91 -2.39
CA ARG A 210 17.06 8.50 -0.99
C ARG A 210 18.37 8.09 -0.32
N PRO A 211 18.56 8.43 0.98
CA PRO A 211 19.74 8.04 1.74
C PRO A 211 19.91 6.54 1.74
N GLU A 212 21.16 6.10 1.73
CA GLU A 212 21.49 4.71 1.98
C GLU A 212 20.89 4.25 3.32
N GLY A 213 20.33 3.04 3.34
CA GLY A 213 19.73 2.48 4.54
C GLY A 213 18.30 2.93 4.87
N VAL A 214 17.69 3.87 4.12
CA VAL A 214 16.27 4.26 4.35
C VAL A 214 15.33 3.04 4.33
N THR A 215 15.58 2.09 3.43
CA THR A 215 14.81 0.86 3.32
C THR A 215 14.87 0.06 4.62
N ALA A 216 16.07 -0.08 5.21
CA ALA A 216 16.28 -0.79 6.45
C ALA A 216 15.64 -0.08 7.65
N GLN A 217 15.65 1.26 7.67
CA GLN A 217 15.01 2.07 8.72
C GLN A 217 13.48 1.92 8.74
N VAL A 218 12.87 1.79 7.56
CA VAL A 218 11.41 1.71 7.42
C VAL A 218 10.88 0.27 7.48
N LEU A 219 11.73 -0.71 7.16
CA LEU A 219 11.41 -2.14 7.19
C LEU A 219 10.76 -2.63 8.51
N PRO A 220 11.21 -2.26 9.73
CA PRO A 220 10.57 -2.73 10.95
C PRO A 220 9.11 -2.27 11.08
N PHE A 221 8.80 -1.04 10.66
CA PHE A 221 7.43 -0.51 10.66
C PHE A 221 6.55 -1.24 9.65
N VAL A 222 7.07 -1.46 8.44
CA VAL A 222 6.36 -2.20 7.39
C VAL A 222 6.14 -3.65 7.80
N ALA A 223 7.16 -4.32 8.35
CA ALA A 223 7.06 -5.69 8.85
C ALA A 223 6.02 -5.81 9.98
N ALA A 224 6.04 -4.90 10.97
CA ALA A 224 5.03 -4.87 12.03
C ALA A 224 3.62 -4.66 11.47
N GLY A 225 3.45 -3.73 10.52
CA GLY A 225 2.17 -3.50 9.85
C GLY A 225 1.67 -4.70 9.06
N LEU A 226 2.56 -5.42 8.36
CA LEU A 226 2.22 -6.66 7.64
C LEU A 226 1.81 -7.78 8.60
N VAL A 227 2.53 -7.95 9.70
CA VAL A 227 2.18 -8.94 10.74
C VAL A 227 0.79 -8.64 11.30
N LEU A 228 0.49 -7.38 11.64
CA LEU A 228 -0.83 -6.97 12.10
C LEU A 228 -1.92 -7.21 11.04
N ALA A 229 -1.65 -6.91 9.77
CA ALA A 229 -2.58 -7.14 8.66
C ALA A 229 -2.92 -8.63 8.48
N LEU A 230 -1.89 -9.49 8.51
CA LEU A 230 -2.06 -10.93 8.35
C LEU A 230 -2.76 -11.55 9.56
N ALA A 231 -2.37 -11.17 10.77
CA ALA A 231 -3.02 -11.64 12.00
C ALA A 231 -4.49 -11.19 12.08
N GLY A 232 -4.78 -9.96 11.62
CA GLY A 232 -6.12 -9.38 11.60
C GLY A 232 -7.04 -9.90 10.48
N SER A 233 -6.51 -10.62 9.49
CA SER A 233 -7.25 -11.00 8.27
C SER A 233 -8.54 -11.78 8.54
N ARG A 234 -8.56 -12.66 9.56
CA ARG A 234 -9.79 -13.39 9.96
C ARG A 234 -10.85 -12.45 10.54
N GLY A 235 -10.43 -11.55 11.43
CA GLY A 235 -11.31 -10.54 12.01
C GLY A 235 -11.88 -9.61 10.95
N MET A 236 -11.08 -9.23 9.96
CA MET A 236 -11.55 -8.42 8.83
C MET A 236 -12.60 -9.12 7.97
N ASN A 237 -12.42 -10.42 7.68
CA ASN A 237 -13.47 -11.20 7.01
C ASN A 237 -14.77 -11.23 7.83
N ALA A 238 -14.68 -11.34 9.15
CA ALA A 238 -15.85 -11.30 10.02
C ALA A 238 -16.52 -9.91 10.04
N LEU A 239 -15.73 -8.82 10.08
CA LEU A 239 -16.23 -7.45 10.01
C LEU A 239 -16.94 -7.13 8.69
N ALA A 240 -16.62 -7.85 7.60
CA ALA A 240 -17.32 -7.71 6.33
C ALA A 240 -18.77 -8.22 6.41
N LEU A 241 -19.08 -9.14 7.32
CA LEU A 241 -20.44 -9.68 7.55
C LEU A 241 -21.31 -8.76 8.44
N GLY A 242 -20.71 -7.71 9.02
CA GLY A 242 -21.37 -6.82 9.98
C GLY A 242 -20.79 -6.95 11.38
N ASP A 243 -20.94 -5.90 12.17
CA ASP A 243 -20.28 -5.77 13.48
C ASP A 243 -20.92 -6.75 14.50
N ASP A 244 -22.24 -6.93 14.47
CA ASP A 244 -22.96 -7.84 15.36
C ASP A 244 -22.63 -9.31 15.05
N VAL A 245 -22.49 -9.66 13.76
CA VAL A 245 -22.09 -11.00 13.31
C VAL A 245 -20.63 -11.27 13.69
N ALA A 246 -19.74 -10.29 13.53
CA ALA A 246 -18.36 -10.43 13.96
C ALA A 246 -18.25 -10.64 15.47
N ALA A 247 -19.05 -9.90 16.26
CA ALA A 247 -19.09 -10.04 17.71
C ALA A 247 -19.62 -11.41 18.15
N SER A 248 -20.68 -11.93 17.52
CA SER A 248 -21.24 -13.25 17.84
C SER A 248 -20.31 -14.40 17.44
N LEU A 249 -19.47 -14.22 16.42
CA LEU A 249 -18.38 -15.13 16.05
C LEU A 249 -17.17 -15.06 17.00
N GLY A 250 -17.23 -14.26 18.07
CA GLY A 250 -16.20 -14.16 19.10
C GLY A 250 -15.09 -13.15 18.80
N HIS A 251 -15.22 -12.35 17.74
CA HIS A 251 -14.23 -11.31 17.43
C HIS A 251 -14.48 -10.04 18.26
N ARG A 252 -13.41 -9.52 18.86
CA ARG A 252 -13.43 -8.21 19.54
C ARG A 252 -13.34 -7.08 18.51
N VAL A 253 -14.49 -6.66 17.97
CA VAL A 253 -14.61 -5.65 16.89
C VAL A 253 -13.69 -4.44 17.09
N ARG A 254 -13.67 -3.87 18.31
CA ARG A 254 -12.80 -2.72 18.65
C ARG A 254 -11.31 -3.01 18.45
N LEU A 255 -10.84 -4.18 18.86
CA LEU A 255 -9.43 -4.57 18.71
C LEU A 255 -9.10 -4.83 17.24
N VAL A 256 -9.99 -5.46 16.49
CA VAL A 256 -9.78 -5.69 15.04
C VAL A 256 -9.65 -4.35 14.33
N ARG A 257 -10.57 -3.40 14.57
CA ARG A 257 -10.50 -2.04 13.99
C ARG A 257 -9.23 -1.29 14.42
N ALA A 258 -8.89 -1.31 15.71
CA ALA A 258 -7.69 -0.65 16.21
C ALA A 258 -6.41 -1.24 15.58
N SER A 259 -6.31 -2.57 15.49
CA SER A 259 -5.18 -3.26 14.87
C SER A 259 -5.05 -2.95 13.38
N GLY A 260 -6.18 -2.85 12.67
CA GLY A 260 -6.19 -2.50 11.26
C GLY A 260 -5.80 -1.05 11.01
N VAL A 261 -6.27 -0.11 11.82
CA VAL A 261 -5.83 1.30 11.74
C VAL A 261 -4.34 1.42 12.06
N ALA A 262 -3.86 0.73 13.10
CA ALA A 262 -2.43 0.71 13.43
C ALA A 262 -1.60 0.13 12.28
N ALA A 263 -2.06 -0.95 11.65
CA ALA A 263 -1.41 -1.52 10.47
C ALA A 263 -1.40 -0.54 9.29
N ILE A 264 -2.51 0.15 8.99
CA ILE A 264 -2.55 1.18 7.94
C ILE A 264 -1.55 2.30 8.25
N ALA A 265 -1.53 2.80 9.48
CA ALA A 265 -0.64 3.87 9.90
C ALA A 265 0.85 3.49 9.74
N LEU A 266 1.22 2.27 10.15
CA LEU A 266 2.58 1.77 10.02
C LEU A 266 2.99 1.55 8.55
N LEU A 267 2.10 0.96 7.74
CA LEU A 267 2.39 0.66 6.34
C LEU A 267 2.40 1.92 5.48
N ALA A 268 1.33 2.72 5.52
CA ALA A 268 1.23 3.94 4.74
C ALA A 268 2.19 5.02 5.25
N GLY A 269 2.34 5.15 6.57
CA GLY A 269 3.29 6.10 7.18
C GLY A 269 4.74 5.75 6.84
N GLY A 270 5.11 4.47 6.95
CA GLY A 270 6.43 4.01 6.54
C GLY A 270 6.69 4.27 5.05
N ALA A 271 5.76 3.87 4.19
CA ALA A 271 5.87 4.08 2.74
C ALA A 271 6.03 5.56 2.37
N VAL A 272 5.20 6.43 2.95
CA VAL A 272 5.21 7.86 2.65
C VAL A 272 6.44 8.55 3.23
N ALA A 273 6.89 8.16 4.41
CA ALA A 273 8.13 8.70 4.96
C ALA A 273 9.35 8.33 4.11
N ALA A 274 9.38 7.11 3.57
CA ALA A 274 10.51 6.61 2.77
C ALA A 274 10.54 7.19 1.35
N ALA A 275 9.38 7.29 0.70
CA ALA A 275 9.29 7.56 -0.73
C ALA A 275 8.43 8.78 -1.07
N GLY A 276 7.88 9.49 -0.07
CA GLY A 276 6.89 10.53 -0.30
C GLY A 276 5.51 9.96 -0.67
N PRO A 277 4.53 10.82 -0.96
CA PRO A 277 3.17 10.39 -1.27
C PRO A 277 3.11 9.74 -2.66
N ILE A 278 2.96 8.42 -2.70
CA ILE A 278 2.71 7.66 -3.93
C ILE A 278 1.24 7.25 -3.99
N GLY A 279 0.50 7.88 -4.90
CA GLY A 279 -0.93 7.65 -5.07
C GLY A 279 -1.28 6.41 -5.90
N PHE A 280 -2.57 6.06 -5.93
CA PHE A 280 -3.20 5.02 -6.75
C PHE A 280 -2.78 3.57 -6.48
N VAL A 281 -1.62 3.30 -5.88
CA VAL A 281 -1.19 1.92 -5.55
C VAL A 281 -2.20 1.25 -4.61
N GLY A 282 -2.60 1.97 -3.56
CA GLY A 282 -3.60 1.52 -2.57
C GLY A 282 -5.02 1.38 -3.13
N LEU A 283 -5.26 1.79 -4.38
CA LEU A 283 -6.53 1.61 -5.09
C LEU A 283 -6.43 0.48 -6.12
N VAL A 284 -5.42 0.54 -7.00
CA VAL A 284 -5.23 -0.37 -8.13
C VAL A 284 -4.85 -1.77 -7.66
N ALA A 285 -3.91 -1.90 -6.71
CA ALA A 285 -3.42 -3.20 -6.28
C ALA A 285 -4.49 -4.05 -5.58
N PRO A 286 -5.29 -3.52 -4.63
CA PRO A 286 -6.41 -4.26 -4.06
C PRO A 286 -7.45 -4.68 -5.10
N HIS A 287 -7.74 -3.82 -6.08
CA HIS A 287 -8.69 -4.13 -7.13
C HIS A 287 -8.21 -5.29 -8.01
N ALA A 288 -6.95 -5.23 -8.48
CA ALA A 288 -6.33 -6.31 -9.25
C ALA A 288 -6.29 -7.62 -8.46
N ALA A 289 -5.95 -7.55 -7.18
CA ALA A 289 -5.91 -8.71 -6.30
C ALA A 289 -7.30 -9.37 -6.13
N ARG A 290 -8.35 -8.57 -5.88
CA ARG A 290 -9.73 -9.07 -5.71
C ARG A 290 -10.25 -9.81 -6.93
N ALA A 291 -9.87 -9.40 -8.15
CA ALA A 291 -10.29 -10.08 -9.37
C ALA A 291 -9.86 -11.56 -9.40
N VAL A 292 -8.75 -11.90 -8.73
CA VAL A 292 -8.22 -13.27 -8.68
C VAL A 292 -8.64 -13.98 -7.39
N THR A 293 -8.49 -13.34 -6.23
CA THR A 293 -8.65 -13.97 -4.91
C THR A 293 -10.09 -13.99 -4.41
N GLY A 294 -10.92 -13.04 -4.84
CA GLY A 294 -12.17 -12.69 -4.17
C GLY A 294 -11.92 -11.87 -2.88
N PRO A 295 -12.95 -11.73 -2.01
CA PRO A 295 -12.91 -10.82 -0.84
C PRO A 295 -12.18 -11.39 0.39
N ASP A 296 -11.69 -12.63 0.32
CA ASP A 296 -11.03 -13.28 1.45
C ASP A 296 -9.66 -12.65 1.75
N HIS A 297 -9.58 -11.93 2.88
CA HIS A 297 -8.40 -11.17 3.31
C HIS A 297 -7.13 -12.03 3.44
N ARG A 298 -7.27 -13.32 3.75
CA ARG A 298 -6.14 -14.25 3.87
C ARG A 298 -5.36 -14.39 2.56
N TRP A 299 -6.05 -14.22 1.43
CA TRP A 299 -5.45 -14.26 0.10
C TRP A 299 -5.28 -12.87 -0.49
N LEU A 300 -6.24 -11.99 -0.23
CA LEU A 300 -6.24 -10.62 -0.74
C LEU A 300 -5.04 -9.81 -0.23
N VAL A 301 -4.66 -9.95 1.04
CA VAL A 301 -3.51 -9.22 1.61
C VAL A 301 -2.18 -9.61 0.93
N PRO A 302 -1.78 -10.90 0.85
CA PRO A 302 -0.57 -11.29 0.12
C PRO A 302 -0.59 -10.91 -1.36
N TYR A 303 -1.74 -11.04 -2.03
CA TYR A 303 -1.86 -10.67 -3.44
C TYR A 303 -1.69 -9.17 -3.65
N ALA A 304 -2.35 -8.35 -2.82
CA ALA A 304 -2.23 -6.89 -2.91
C ALA A 304 -0.82 -6.41 -2.59
N ALA A 305 -0.11 -7.07 -1.67
CA ALA A 305 1.30 -6.81 -1.41
C ALA A 305 2.15 -7.00 -2.69
N LEU A 306 2.03 -8.16 -3.33
CA LEU A 306 2.79 -8.48 -4.55
C LEU A 306 2.39 -7.60 -5.74
N CYS A 307 1.09 -7.37 -5.94
CA CYS A 307 0.58 -6.46 -6.97
C CYS A 307 1.08 -5.03 -6.74
N GLY A 308 1.07 -4.55 -5.50
CA GLY A 308 1.56 -3.22 -5.16
C GLY A 308 3.06 -3.08 -5.43
N ALA A 309 3.87 -4.06 -5.03
CA ALA A 309 5.30 -4.11 -5.31
C ALA A 309 5.59 -4.09 -6.82
N ALA A 310 4.94 -4.97 -7.58
CA ALA A 310 5.12 -5.05 -9.02
C ALA A 310 4.68 -3.75 -9.72
N LEU A 311 3.56 -3.15 -9.29
CA LEU A 311 3.05 -1.90 -9.84
C LEU A 311 4.01 -0.73 -9.62
N VAL A 312 4.55 -0.59 -8.40
CA VAL A 312 5.52 0.47 -8.08
C VAL A 312 6.80 0.28 -8.88
N LEU A 313 7.35 -0.93 -8.94
CA LEU A 313 8.57 -1.20 -9.71
C LEU A 313 8.37 -1.01 -11.20
N ALA A 314 7.24 -1.44 -11.75
CA ALA A 314 6.92 -1.22 -13.16
C ALA A 314 6.80 0.28 -13.49
N ALA A 315 6.16 1.06 -12.61
CA ALA A 315 6.04 2.50 -12.79
C ALA A 315 7.40 3.22 -12.68
N ASP A 316 8.24 2.81 -11.73
CA ASP A 316 9.60 3.35 -11.58
C ASP A 316 10.45 3.05 -12.83
N VAL A 317 10.43 1.81 -13.33
CA VAL A 317 11.11 1.47 -14.58
C VAL A 317 10.59 2.28 -15.75
N ALA A 318 9.27 2.37 -15.90
CA ALA A 318 8.67 3.15 -16.99
C ALA A 318 9.15 4.61 -16.92
N GLY A 319 9.16 5.21 -15.73
CA GLY A 319 9.63 6.58 -15.50
C GLY A 319 11.10 6.81 -15.88
N ARG A 320 11.97 5.81 -15.68
CA ARG A 320 13.37 5.86 -16.12
C ARG A 320 13.56 5.73 -17.64
N VAL A 321 12.60 5.14 -18.35
CA VAL A 321 12.67 4.87 -19.81
C VAL A 321 12.03 6.01 -20.62
N VAL A 322 11.14 6.81 -20.04
CA VAL A 322 10.56 7.97 -20.72
C VAL A 322 11.68 8.93 -21.15
N ARG A 323 11.79 9.18 -22.46
CA ARG A 323 12.84 10.03 -23.05
C ARG A 323 12.62 11.51 -22.72
N GLY A 324 13.64 12.17 -22.19
CA GLY A 324 13.66 13.59 -21.82
C GLY A 324 14.94 13.96 -21.05
N SER A 325 15.07 15.22 -20.64
CA SER A 325 16.23 15.75 -19.89
C SER A 325 16.19 15.40 -18.38
N GLY A 326 15.71 14.21 -18.01
CA GLY A 326 15.58 13.75 -16.62
C GLY A 326 14.75 12.48 -16.48
N GLU A 327 14.81 11.83 -15.30
CA GLU A 327 13.95 10.69 -14.96
C GLU A 327 12.57 11.19 -14.51
N VAL A 328 11.52 10.50 -14.94
CA VAL A 328 10.17 10.78 -14.43
C VAL A 328 9.95 9.96 -13.16
N GLU A 329 9.49 10.61 -12.10
CA GLU A 329 9.28 9.95 -10.82
C GLU A 329 8.09 8.98 -10.83
N ALA A 330 8.22 7.88 -10.09
CA ALA A 330 7.23 6.81 -10.04
C ALA A 330 5.84 7.32 -9.62
N GLY A 331 5.76 8.30 -8.72
CA GLY A 331 4.50 8.92 -8.31
C GLY A 331 3.76 9.61 -9.47
N ILE A 332 4.49 10.27 -10.38
CA ILE A 332 3.93 10.90 -11.57
C ILE A 332 3.40 9.84 -12.54
N VAL A 333 4.21 8.82 -12.82
CA VAL A 333 3.81 7.72 -13.72
C VAL A 333 2.53 7.04 -13.22
N LEU A 334 2.48 6.75 -11.91
CA LEU A 334 1.30 6.15 -11.29
C LEU A 334 0.09 7.08 -11.31
N ALA A 335 0.26 8.40 -11.17
CA ALA A 335 -0.84 9.33 -11.30
C ALA A 335 -1.43 9.36 -12.72
N VAL A 336 -0.55 9.38 -13.74
CA VAL A 336 -0.94 9.39 -15.15
C VAL A 336 -1.64 8.10 -15.55
N LEU A 337 -1.20 6.93 -15.06
CA LEU A 337 -1.82 5.65 -15.35
C LEU A 337 -3.05 5.37 -14.46
N GLY A 338 -2.98 5.75 -13.19
CA GLY A 338 -3.99 5.49 -12.18
C GLY A 338 -5.25 6.32 -12.34
N GLY A 339 -5.14 7.57 -12.80
CA GLY A 339 -6.29 8.46 -13.05
C GLY A 339 -7.28 7.87 -14.07
N PRO A 340 -6.85 7.53 -15.30
CA PRO A 340 -7.69 6.87 -16.29
C PRO A 340 -8.26 5.54 -15.81
N PHE A 341 -7.46 4.74 -15.10
CA PHE A 341 -7.93 3.50 -14.49
C PHE A 341 -9.07 3.75 -13.50
N PHE A 342 -8.93 4.73 -12.61
CA PHE A 342 -9.96 5.10 -11.65
C PHE A 342 -11.23 5.59 -12.34
N VAL A 343 -11.12 6.44 -13.37
CA VAL A 343 -12.27 6.89 -14.15
C VAL A 343 -12.98 5.71 -14.82
N ALA A 344 -12.23 4.78 -15.42
CA ALA A 344 -12.78 3.59 -16.04
C ALA A 344 -13.51 2.69 -15.02
N LEU A 345 -12.94 2.55 -13.81
CA LEU A 345 -13.56 1.80 -12.72
C LEU A 345 -14.84 2.47 -12.22
N ALA A 346 -14.82 3.78 -11.97
CA ALA A 346 -15.97 4.55 -11.49
C ALA A 346 -17.14 4.57 -12.49
N ARG A 347 -16.86 4.52 -13.80
CA ARG A 347 -17.89 4.48 -14.85
C ARG A 347 -18.60 3.13 -14.96
N ARG A 348 -18.03 2.04 -14.44
CA ARG A 348 -18.67 0.72 -14.41
C ARG A 348 -19.66 0.66 -13.23
N ARG A 349 -20.91 1.08 -13.46
CA ARG A 349 -22.04 1.19 -12.50
C ARG A 349 -22.46 -0.09 -11.71
N ARG A 350 -21.68 -1.17 -11.70
CA ARG A 350 -22.05 -2.47 -11.11
C ARG A 350 -21.15 -2.98 -9.97
N LEU A 351 -20.24 -2.16 -9.44
CA LEU A 351 -19.20 -2.63 -8.50
C LEU A 351 -19.29 -2.04 -7.08
N ILE A 352 -20.40 -1.42 -6.69
CA ILE A 352 -20.60 -0.90 -5.32
C ILE A 352 -21.15 -1.99 -4.36
N GLU A 353 -21.49 -3.19 -4.85
CA GLU A 353 -21.85 -4.35 -4.02
C GLU A 353 -20.84 -5.50 -4.23
N LEU A 354 -19.67 -5.44 -3.57
CA LEU A 354 -18.76 -6.58 -3.40
C LEU A 354 -18.13 -6.57 -2.01
#